data_AF-A0A2U3KQ97-F1
#
_entry.id   AF-A0A2U3KQ97-F1
#
_cell.length_a   1.000
_cell.length_b   1.000
_cell.length_c   1.000
_cell.angle_alpha   90.00
_cell.angle_beta   90.00
_cell.angle_gamma   90.00
#
_symmetry.space_group_name_H-M   'P 1'
#
loop_
_entity.id
_entity.type
_entity.pdbx_description
1 polymer ?
#
loop_
_entity_poly.entity_id
_entity_poly.type
_entity_poly.pdbx_seq_one_letter_code
_entity_poly.pdbx_strand_id
1 'polypeptide(L)'
;MATFSTSSLTSTTHSLSASYTGDANDAPSTSAAVNQSVATASGRSITSLVPATAAAGGAAFTLTVNGAGFSSGAVVQWNSIPLGTTFVSATQATASVPADLIASPGMVTITVVTTGGAIGGATFQVISQGQPTPVSVTPASGVGNAQSFTFQFSDAAGYQSLGVVNVLINNFLDGRSACYLAYVVPSNTLVLVDDGGDAGGPYAGSVVLGSSGAIQNSQCAVTLVSAVGTGTTLTLFLNIAFKPAFGGNRVMYMAARDLGAGNSNWQALGVWQAPFTPSGTIVVTGVAPGRGAGPSATGQEFFVTLTDSKGTGDFGVVDVLINNFIDGRQACYLAYVAASGALILLDDPGDAAGPYAGSMALNGGAGSIQNSQCTVNGAGSAVSTVSNTLTLTLNVTFKAAFSGNRVVYAAGRDSAGGNNTDWQAMGTSTVQ
;
A
#
# COMPACT_ATOMS: atom_id res chain seq x y z
N MET A 1 -45.70 62.45 -19.34
CA MET A 1 -44.51 61.61 -19.08
C MET A 1 -44.88 60.21 -19.53
N ALA A 2 -44.22 59.68 -20.56
CA ALA A 2 -44.43 58.32 -21.02
C ALA A 2 -43.40 57.41 -20.32
N THR A 3 -43.84 56.32 -19.70
CA THR A 3 -42.97 55.37 -19.01
C THR A 3 -42.97 54.06 -19.79
N PHE A 4 -41.79 53.65 -20.26
CA PHE A 4 -41.57 52.35 -20.88
C PHE A 4 -40.76 51.47 -19.91
N SER A 5 -41.19 50.24 -19.70
CA SER A 5 -40.49 49.27 -18.84
C SER A 5 -40.41 47.91 -19.53
N THR A 6 -39.24 47.28 -19.45
CA THR A 6 -38.95 45.96 -20.02
C THR A 6 -37.96 45.22 -19.13
N SER A 7 -38.13 43.89 -19.00
CA SER A 7 -37.32 43.03 -18.12
C SER A 7 -36.46 42.03 -18.87
N SER A 8 -36.36 42.14 -20.21
CA SER A 8 -35.68 41.16 -21.07
C SER A 8 -34.72 41.83 -22.06
N LEU A 9 -33.77 42.61 -21.54
CA LEU A 9 -32.73 43.22 -22.37
C LEU A 9 -31.55 42.27 -22.55
N THR A 10 -31.13 42.07 -23.79
CA THR A 10 -29.88 41.37 -24.13
C THR A 10 -28.68 42.28 -23.90
N SER A 11 -27.50 41.69 -23.66
CA SER A 11 -26.25 42.46 -23.46
C SER A 11 -25.79 43.13 -24.76
N THR A 12 -26.31 44.32 -25.02
CA THR A 12 -26.01 45.15 -26.18
C THR A 12 -26.39 46.61 -25.88
N THR A 13 -26.15 47.51 -26.82
CA THR A 13 -26.69 48.87 -26.79
C THR A 13 -28.09 48.86 -27.39
N HIS A 14 -29.07 49.27 -26.59
CA HIS A 14 -30.46 49.49 -27.00
C HIS A 14 -30.68 50.97 -27.26
N SER A 15 -31.57 51.30 -28.19
CA SER A 15 -31.89 52.68 -28.56
C SER A 15 -33.37 52.97 -28.35
N LEU A 16 -33.67 54.10 -27.72
CA LEU A 16 -35.04 54.58 -27.49
C LEU A 16 -35.24 55.87 -28.28
N SER A 17 -36.25 55.89 -29.14
CA SER A 17 -36.73 57.10 -29.82
C SER A 17 -38.24 57.22 -29.65
N ALA A 18 -38.76 58.45 -29.70
CA ALA A 18 -40.18 58.74 -29.74
C ALA A 18 -40.53 59.30 -31.12
N SER A 19 -41.56 58.75 -31.77
CA SER A 19 -42.05 59.23 -33.06
C SER A 19 -43.44 59.83 -32.90
N TYR A 20 -43.62 61.03 -33.44
CA TYR A 20 -44.88 61.73 -33.56
C TYR A 20 -45.27 61.76 -35.04
N THR A 21 -46.46 61.27 -35.37
CA THR A 21 -46.92 61.12 -36.76
C THR A 21 -47.39 62.41 -37.40
N GLY A 22 -47.35 63.53 -36.67
CA GLY A 22 -47.87 64.83 -37.10
C GLY A 22 -49.37 64.96 -36.88
N ASP A 23 -49.87 66.19 -36.99
CA ASP A 23 -51.29 66.52 -37.07
C ASP A 23 -51.53 67.67 -38.06
N ALA A 24 -52.70 68.30 -38.02
CA ALA A 24 -53.05 69.38 -38.94
C ALA A 24 -52.21 70.66 -38.73
N ASN A 25 -51.55 70.81 -37.58
CA ASN A 25 -50.82 72.01 -37.20
C ASN A 25 -49.31 71.80 -37.13
N ASP A 26 -48.86 70.56 -36.86
CA ASP A 26 -47.45 70.23 -36.66
C ASP A 26 -46.99 69.07 -37.55
N ALA A 27 -45.83 69.23 -38.18
CA ALA A 27 -45.23 68.21 -39.03
C ALA A 27 -44.81 66.97 -38.22
N PRO A 28 -44.81 65.77 -38.83
CA PRO A 28 -44.28 64.58 -38.20
C PRO A 28 -42.82 64.78 -37.76
N SER A 29 -42.46 64.27 -36.59
CA SER A 29 -41.09 64.35 -36.09
C SER A 29 -40.71 63.10 -35.29
N THR A 30 -39.41 62.80 -35.26
CA THR A 30 -38.86 61.73 -34.42
C THR A 30 -37.75 62.33 -33.57
N SER A 31 -37.74 61.98 -32.28
CA SER A 31 -36.73 62.47 -31.35
C SER A 31 -35.34 61.94 -31.73
N ALA A 32 -34.30 62.62 -31.25
CA ALA A 32 -32.98 62.01 -31.21
C ALA A 32 -33.03 60.71 -30.39
N ALA A 33 -32.23 59.73 -30.81
CA ALA A 33 -32.08 58.47 -30.12
C ALA A 33 -31.39 58.67 -28.75
N VAL A 34 -31.96 58.08 -27.70
CA VAL A 34 -31.29 57.90 -26.41
C VAL A 34 -30.78 56.47 -26.35
N ASN A 35 -29.46 56.31 -26.34
CA ASN A 35 -28.83 55.00 -26.30
C ASN A 35 -28.58 54.57 -24.85
N GLN A 36 -28.96 53.35 -24.50
CA GLN A 36 -28.71 52.70 -23.22
C GLN A 36 -27.93 51.41 -23.46
N SER A 37 -26.71 51.32 -22.94
CA SER A 37 -25.93 50.08 -22.96
C SER A 37 -26.29 49.17 -21.78
N VAL A 38 -26.50 47.90 -22.06
CA VAL A 38 -26.61 46.81 -21.07
C VAL A 38 -25.41 45.90 -21.29
N ALA A 39 -24.56 45.76 -20.28
CA ALA A 39 -23.38 44.90 -20.33
C ALA A 39 -23.55 43.67 -19.43
N THR A 40 -22.98 42.52 -19.83
CA THR A 40 -22.75 41.40 -18.92
C THR A 40 -21.85 41.83 -17.76
N ALA A 41 -22.13 41.36 -16.54
CA ALA A 41 -21.31 41.65 -15.37
C ALA A 41 -19.88 41.08 -15.53
N SER A 42 -18.95 41.89 -16.07
CA SER A 42 -17.53 41.59 -16.13
C SER A 42 -16.90 41.75 -14.74
N GLY A 43 -16.13 40.75 -14.28
CA GLY A 43 -15.45 40.79 -12.98
C GLY A 43 -15.94 39.79 -11.93
N ARG A 44 -16.75 38.79 -12.33
CA ARG A 44 -17.20 37.71 -11.45
C ARG A 44 -16.36 36.46 -11.66
N SER A 45 -15.70 35.98 -10.62
CA SER A 45 -14.80 34.83 -10.71
C SER A 45 -14.69 34.12 -9.37
N ILE A 46 -14.27 32.85 -9.42
CA ILE A 46 -13.69 32.14 -8.29
C ILE A 46 -12.17 32.21 -8.48
N THR A 47 -11.44 32.68 -7.47
CA THR A 47 -9.98 32.84 -7.52
C THR A 47 -9.26 31.74 -6.76
N SER A 48 -9.82 31.25 -5.65
CA SER A 48 -9.25 30.12 -4.91
C SER A 48 -10.26 29.38 -4.04
N LEU A 49 -9.91 28.14 -3.72
CA LEU A 49 -10.64 27.24 -2.81
C LEU A 49 -9.72 26.91 -1.63
N VAL A 50 -10.23 27.03 -0.40
CA VAL A 50 -9.48 26.67 0.81
C VAL A 50 -10.36 25.80 1.72
N PRO A 51 -10.05 24.50 1.89
CA PRO A 51 -9.02 23.75 1.15
C PRO A 51 -9.35 23.61 -0.35
N ALA A 52 -8.38 23.25 -1.19
CA ALA A 52 -8.58 23.01 -2.63
C ALA A 52 -8.82 21.52 -2.97
N THR A 53 -8.54 20.63 -2.01
CA THR A 53 -8.70 19.18 -2.13
C THR A 53 -9.19 18.59 -0.82
N ALA A 54 -9.75 17.38 -0.88
CA ALA A 54 -10.06 16.56 0.29
C ALA A 54 -9.77 15.09 0.00
N ALA A 55 -9.54 14.32 1.06
CA ALA A 55 -9.42 12.87 0.98
C ALA A 55 -10.79 12.22 0.75
N ALA A 56 -10.83 11.20 -0.12
CA ALA A 56 -12.00 10.32 -0.17
C ALA A 56 -12.23 9.66 1.21
N GLY A 57 -13.45 9.67 1.72
CA GLY A 57 -13.82 9.15 3.05
C GLY A 57 -13.45 10.04 4.24
N GLY A 58 -12.94 11.26 3.99
CA GLY A 58 -12.56 12.21 5.04
C GLY A 58 -13.74 12.74 5.88
N ALA A 59 -13.43 13.47 6.95
CA ALA A 59 -14.44 14.16 7.76
C ALA A 59 -15.06 15.36 7.01
N ALA A 60 -16.27 15.74 7.41
CA ALA A 60 -16.91 16.96 6.93
C ALA A 60 -16.06 18.19 7.26
N PHE A 61 -16.05 19.19 6.36
CA PHE A 61 -15.22 20.39 6.51
C PHE A 61 -15.93 21.65 5.99
N THR A 62 -15.37 22.81 6.31
CA THR A 62 -15.82 24.10 5.75
C THR A 62 -14.94 24.48 4.58
N LEU A 63 -15.53 24.59 3.40
CA LEU A 63 -14.90 25.11 2.19
C LEU A 63 -15.03 26.64 2.16
N THR A 64 -13.90 27.34 2.08
CA THR A 64 -13.86 28.77 1.79
C THR A 64 -13.66 28.98 0.29
N VAL A 65 -14.60 29.69 -0.33
CA VAL A 65 -14.53 30.07 -1.75
C VAL A 65 -14.20 31.56 -1.82
N ASN A 66 -13.03 31.89 -2.36
CA ASN A 66 -12.60 33.27 -2.60
C ASN A 66 -12.83 33.63 -4.06
N GLY A 67 -13.21 34.88 -4.33
CA GLY A 67 -13.57 35.31 -5.67
C GLY A 67 -13.96 36.77 -5.76
N ALA A 68 -14.83 37.09 -6.71
CA ALA A 68 -15.38 38.42 -6.92
C ALA A 68 -16.83 38.36 -7.42
N GLY A 69 -17.61 39.37 -7.02
CA GLY A 69 -19.00 39.55 -7.45
C GLY A 69 -19.97 38.52 -6.88
N PHE A 70 -19.74 38.09 -5.63
CA PHE A 70 -20.72 37.40 -4.81
C PHE A 70 -21.73 38.41 -4.26
N SER A 71 -22.96 37.96 -4.00
CA SER A 71 -24.02 38.79 -3.41
C SER A 71 -24.61 38.10 -2.18
N SER A 72 -25.30 38.87 -1.32
CA SER A 72 -26.14 38.28 -0.28
C SER A 72 -27.09 37.24 -0.89
N GLY A 73 -27.20 36.07 -0.23
CA GLY A 73 -27.92 34.90 -0.75
C GLY A 73 -27.14 34.03 -1.73
N ALA A 74 -25.84 34.23 -1.90
CA ALA A 74 -25.00 33.34 -2.72
C ALA A 74 -25.05 31.89 -2.22
N VAL A 75 -25.08 30.93 -3.16
CA VAL A 75 -25.09 29.49 -2.88
C VAL A 75 -23.92 28.83 -3.59
N VAL A 76 -23.03 28.19 -2.84
CA VAL A 76 -21.99 27.32 -3.38
C VAL A 76 -22.63 25.99 -3.78
N GLN A 77 -22.30 25.51 -4.97
CA GLN A 77 -22.75 24.21 -5.49
C GLN A 77 -21.57 23.26 -5.68
N TRP A 78 -21.78 21.99 -5.31
CA TRP A 78 -20.89 20.85 -5.47
C TRP A 78 -21.43 19.92 -6.55
N ASN A 79 -20.87 19.92 -7.76
CA ASN A 79 -21.45 19.20 -8.91
C ASN A 79 -22.96 19.51 -9.08
N SER A 80 -23.32 20.79 -9.00
CA SER A 80 -24.69 21.31 -9.02
C SER A 80 -25.56 21.03 -7.78
N ILE A 81 -25.06 20.30 -6.78
CA ILE A 81 -25.76 20.10 -5.49
C ILE A 81 -25.52 21.33 -4.60
N PRO A 82 -26.56 22.06 -4.16
CA PRO A 82 -26.38 23.22 -3.29
C PRO A 82 -25.87 22.81 -1.90
N LEU A 83 -24.85 23.53 -1.41
CA LEU A 83 -24.31 23.37 -0.07
C LEU A 83 -24.89 24.42 0.89
N GLY A 84 -24.90 24.10 2.19
CA GLY A 84 -25.18 25.08 3.25
C GLY A 84 -24.14 26.20 3.21
N THR A 85 -24.51 27.34 2.64
CA THR A 85 -23.59 28.44 2.32
C THR A 85 -23.83 29.66 3.22
N THR A 86 -22.75 30.23 3.73
CA THR A 86 -22.74 31.54 4.41
C THR A 86 -22.03 32.54 3.51
N PHE A 87 -22.75 33.59 3.11
CA PHE A 87 -22.16 34.73 2.43
C PHE A 87 -21.35 35.57 3.44
N VAL A 88 -20.07 35.81 3.16
CA VAL A 88 -19.20 36.62 4.03
C VAL A 88 -19.04 38.02 3.45
N SER A 89 -18.70 38.13 2.17
CA SER A 89 -18.52 39.39 1.46
C SER A 89 -18.67 39.22 -0.04
N ALA A 90 -18.63 40.31 -0.81
CA ALA A 90 -18.66 40.27 -2.27
C ALA A 90 -17.48 39.49 -2.89
N THR A 91 -16.48 39.11 -2.10
CA THR A 91 -15.30 38.36 -2.51
C THR A 91 -15.11 37.02 -1.78
N GLN A 92 -16.02 36.66 -0.86
CA GLN A 92 -15.88 35.44 -0.07
C GLN A 92 -17.22 34.82 0.35
N ALA A 93 -17.31 33.50 0.22
CA ALA A 93 -18.38 32.67 0.78
C ALA A 93 -17.78 31.44 1.44
N THR A 94 -18.42 30.93 2.48
CA THR A 94 -18.08 29.65 3.10
C THR A 94 -19.22 28.65 2.92
N ALA A 95 -18.90 27.38 2.74
CA ALA A 95 -19.87 26.31 2.56
C ALA A 95 -19.49 25.07 3.35
N SER A 96 -20.46 24.42 3.98
CA SER A 96 -20.23 23.12 4.63
C SER A 96 -20.23 22.02 3.58
N VAL A 97 -19.16 21.21 3.55
CA VAL A 97 -19.03 20.00 2.73
C VAL A 97 -19.19 18.78 3.64
N PRO A 98 -20.32 18.08 3.58
CA PRO A 98 -20.55 16.82 4.29
C PRO A 98 -19.62 15.69 3.86
N ALA A 99 -19.39 14.71 4.74
CA ALA A 99 -18.48 13.58 4.50
C ALA A 99 -18.95 12.65 3.36
N ASP A 100 -20.26 12.52 3.14
CA ASP A 100 -20.84 11.73 2.06
C ASP A 100 -20.51 12.28 0.66
N LEU A 101 -20.35 13.60 0.52
CA LEU A 101 -19.96 14.23 -0.76
C LEU A 101 -18.50 13.97 -1.15
N ILE A 102 -17.70 13.49 -0.21
CA ILE A 102 -16.31 13.09 -0.42
C ILE A 102 -16.12 11.58 -0.20
N ALA A 103 -17.18 10.76 -0.22
CA ALA A 103 -17.04 9.32 0.02
C ALA A 103 -16.25 8.59 -1.07
N SER A 104 -16.21 9.11 -2.30
CA SER A 104 -15.51 8.51 -3.44
C SER A 104 -14.60 9.52 -4.11
N PRO A 105 -13.45 9.09 -4.65
CA PRO A 105 -12.54 9.96 -5.36
C PRO A 105 -13.15 10.50 -6.66
N GLY A 106 -12.75 11.70 -7.05
CA GLY A 106 -13.25 12.32 -8.26
C GLY A 106 -12.93 13.81 -8.35
N MET A 107 -13.16 14.36 -9.54
CA MET A 107 -13.14 15.80 -9.77
C MET A 107 -14.53 16.37 -9.52
N VAL A 108 -14.58 17.47 -8.78
CA VAL A 108 -15.80 18.17 -8.43
C VAL A 108 -15.75 19.57 -8.99
N THR A 109 -16.81 19.99 -9.66
CA THR A 109 -16.98 21.37 -10.10
C THR A 109 -17.66 22.19 -9.01
N ILE A 110 -16.98 23.24 -8.55
CA ILE A 110 -17.49 24.22 -7.58
C ILE A 110 -17.99 25.45 -8.34
N THR A 111 -19.28 25.74 -8.19
CA THR A 111 -19.94 26.91 -8.79
C THR A 111 -20.51 27.78 -7.68
N VAL A 112 -20.53 29.10 -7.86
CA VAL A 112 -21.25 30.02 -6.95
C VAL A 112 -22.42 30.64 -7.68
N VAL A 113 -23.65 30.35 -7.23
CA VAL A 113 -24.88 30.95 -7.76
C VAL A 113 -25.21 32.20 -6.96
N THR A 114 -25.39 33.34 -7.63
CA THR A 114 -25.75 34.62 -7.03
C THR A 114 -26.91 35.26 -7.79
N THR A 115 -27.48 36.36 -7.32
CA THR A 115 -28.56 37.10 -8.00
C THR A 115 -28.26 37.49 -9.45
N GLY A 116 -26.99 37.77 -9.79
CA GLY A 116 -26.57 38.06 -11.16
C GLY A 116 -26.29 36.82 -12.03
N GLY A 117 -26.58 35.60 -11.57
CA GLY A 117 -26.30 34.33 -12.25
C GLY A 117 -25.17 33.50 -11.63
N ALA A 118 -24.79 32.40 -12.28
CA ALA A 118 -23.73 31.50 -11.83
C ALA A 118 -22.33 32.03 -12.17
N ILE A 119 -21.38 31.83 -11.24
CA ILE A 119 -19.95 32.09 -11.41
C ILE A 119 -19.26 30.75 -11.59
N GLY A 120 -18.50 30.63 -12.67
CA GLY A 120 -18.04 29.36 -13.22
C GLY A 120 -17.12 28.50 -12.35
N GLY A 121 -17.03 27.25 -12.83
CA GLY A 121 -16.60 26.03 -12.17
C GLY A 121 -15.11 25.90 -11.80
N ALA A 122 -14.73 26.36 -10.62
CA ALA A 122 -13.45 25.99 -10.04
C ALA A 122 -13.44 24.47 -9.76
N THR A 123 -12.31 23.81 -9.98
CA THR A 123 -12.22 22.37 -9.75
C THR A 123 -11.70 22.10 -8.34
N PHE A 124 -12.43 21.27 -7.61
CA PHE A 124 -12.01 20.69 -6.34
C PHE A 124 -11.72 19.22 -6.55
N GLN A 125 -10.60 18.72 -6.01
CA GLN A 125 -10.22 17.31 -6.17
C GLN A 125 -10.51 16.52 -4.89
N VAL A 126 -11.35 15.49 -5.01
CA VAL A 126 -11.45 14.42 -4.01
C VAL A 126 -10.42 13.36 -4.37
N ILE A 127 -9.34 13.30 -3.61
CA ILE A 127 -8.20 12.44 -3.89
C ILE A 127 -8.52 11.03 -3.39
N SER A 128 -8.30 10.03 -4.24
CA SER A 128 -8.30 8.63 -3.80
C SER A 128 -7.20 8.48 -2.76
N GLN A 129 -7.57 8.12 -1.53
CA GLN A 129 -6.61 7.51 -0.61
C GLN A 129 -6.30 6.15 -1.25
N GLY A 130 -5.31 6.08 -2.14
CA GLY A 130 -4.86 4.80 -2.66
C GLY A 130 -4.45 3.96 -1.47
N GLN A 131 -4.77 2.66 -1.47
CA GLN A 131 -4.38 1.82 -0.34
C GLN A 131 -2.86 1.93 -0.18
N PRO A 132 -2.36 2.29 1.01
CA PRO A 132 -0.94 2.38 1.21
C PRO A 132 -0.33 0.99 1.04
N THR A 133 0.93 0.90 0.63
CA THR A 133 1.59 -0.37 0.35
C THR A 133 2.99 -0.38 0.94
N PRO A 134 3.34 -1.39 1.75
CA PRO A 134 4.72 -1.80 1.94
C PRO A 134 5.34 -2.17 0.60
N VAL A 135 6.48 -1.59 0.27
CA VAL A 135 7.14 -1.77 -1.03
C VAL A 135 8.25 -2.81 -0.91
N SER A 136 9.20 -2.57 -0.01
CA SER A 136 10.40 -3.40 0.10
C SER A 136 11.08 -3.29 1.46
N VAL A 137 11.90 -4.30 1.75
CA VAL A 137 12.94 -4.23 2.77
C VAL A 137 14.27 -4.61 2.12
N THR A 138 15.34 -3.88 2.42
CA THR A 138 16.69 -4.13 1.92
C THR A 138 17.70 -4.11 3.08
N PRO A 139 18.52 -5.15 3.26
CA PRO A 139 18.45 -6.46 2.59
C PRO A 139 17.17 -7.22 2.99
N ALA A 140 16.57 -7.93 2.05
CA ALA A 140 15.36 -8.73 2.30
C ALA A 140 15.63 -10.10 2.92
N SER A 141 16.89 -10.52 2.94
CA SER A 141 17.35 -11.79 3.49
C SER A 141 18.78 -11.66 3.98
N GLY A 142 19.13 -12.39 5.04
CA GLY A 142 20.50 -12.49 5.51
C GLY A 142 20.59 -13.10 6.90
N VAL A 143 21.79 -13.06 7.46
CA VAL A 143 22.13 -13.63 8.77
C VAL A 143 22.98 -12.63 9.53
N GLY A 144 22.75 -12.51 10.83
CA GLY A 144 23.59 -11.67 11.69
C GLY A 144 22.86 -11.16 12.92
N ASN A 145 23.62 -10.84 13.97
CA ASN A 145 23.08 -10.28 15.21
C ASN A 145 22.71 -8.80 15.09
N ALA A 146 23.21 -8.09 14.08
CA ALA A 146 22.85 -6.69 13.83
C ALA A 146 22.93 -6.38 12.34
N GLN A 147 22.05 -5.50 11.86
CA GLN A 147 21.99 -5.11 10.46
C GLN A 147 21.32 -3.74 10.29
N SER A 148 21.77 -2.99 9.27
CA SER A 148 21.07 -1.81 8.77
C SER A 148 20.04 -2.21 7.72
N PHE A 149 18.79 -1.82 7.92
CA PHE A 149 17.67 -2.10 7.03
C PHE A 149 17.07 -0.83 6.48
N THR A 150 16.76 -0.86 5.19
CA THR A 150 15.94 0.14 4.51
C THR A 150 14.56 -0.44 4.27
N PHE A 151 13.53 0.17 4.86
CA PHE A 151 12.13 -0.18 4.66
C PHE A 151 11.46 0.89 3.80
N GLN A 152 10.75 0.49 2.75
CA GLN A 152 10.03 1.41 1.88
C GLN A 152 8.53 1.18 1.96
N PHE A 153 7.78 2.27 1.99
CA PHE A 153 6.32 2.31 1.98
C PHE A 153 5.86 3.35 0.97
N SER A 154 4.71 3.15 0.35
CA SER A 154 4.16 4.10 -0.61
C SER A 154 2.68 4.34 -0.37
N ASP A 155 2.23 5.54 -0.72
CA ASP A 155 0.83 5.92 -0.79
C ASP A 155 0.62 6.81 -2.02
N ALA A 156 -0.38 6.48 -2.84
CA ALA A 156 -0.68 7.19 -4.08
C ALA A 156 -1.05 8.67 -3.84
N ALA A 157 -1.52 9.03 -2.65
CA ALA A 157 -1.82 10.41 -2.26
C ALA A 157 -0.57 11.21 -1.80
N GLY A 158 0.61 10.58 -1.76
CA GLY A 158 1.86 11.19 -1.31
C GLY A 158 2.33 10.58 0.02
N TYR A 159 3.64 10.55 0.29
CA TYR A 159 4.13 9.89 1.51
C TYR A 159 3.59 10.53 2.80
N GLN A 160 3.19 11.80 2.77
CA GLN A 160 2.65 12.53 3.91
C GLN A 160 1.22 12.11 4.28
N SER A 161 0.49 11.39 3.41
CA SER A 161 -0.82 10.83 3.78
C SER A 161 -0.67 9.57 4.63
N LEU A 162 0.50 8.94 4.67
CA LEU A 162 0.78 7.85 5.60
C LEU A 162 0.63 8.36 7.04
N GLY A 163 -0.15 7.64 7.86
CA GLY A 163 -0.29 7.92 9.28
C GLY A 163 0.76 7.15 10.09
N VAL A 164 0.77 5.83 9.93
CA VAL A 164 1.73 4.94 10.61
C VAL A 164 2.18 3.83 9.67
N VAL A 165 3.48 3.55 9.69
CA VAL A 165 4.07 2.39 9.01
C VAL A 165 4.66 1.45 10.05
N ASN A 166 4.42 0.15 9.87
CA ASN A 166 4.72 -0.88 10.83
C ASN A 166 5.74 -1.87 10.25
N VAL A 167 6.66 -2.31 11.09
CA VAL A 167 7.59 -3.42 10.84
C VAL A 167 7.50 -4.35 12.04
N LEU A 168 7.03 -5.57 11.81
CA LEU A 168 6.97 -6.62 12.83
C LEU A 168 7.90 -7.74 12.38
N ILE A 169 8.96 -7.96 13.16
CA ILE A 169 9.90 -9.05 12.93
C ILE A 169 9.62 -10.12 13.99
N ASN A 170 9.20 -11.30 13.54
CA ASN A 170 8.93 -12.47 14.38
C ASN A 170 8.86 -13.76 13.54
N ASN A 171 8.74 -14.95 14.15
CA ASN A 171 8.57 -16.22 13.43
C ASN A 171 7.21 -16.36 12.73
N PHE A 172 6.16 -15.73 13.26
CA PHE A 172 4.83 -15.62 12.66
C PHE A 172 4.25 -14.24 12.95
N LEU A 173 3.12 -13.90 12.31
CA LEU A 173 2.49 -12.60 12.48
C LEU A 173 1.81 -12.49 13.86
N ASP A 174 2.60 -12.13 14.87
CA ASP A 174 2.19 -11.91 16.26
C ASP A 174 3.09 -10.87 16.91
N GLY A 175 2.48 -9.88 17.57
CA GLY A 175 3.18 -8.80 18.25
C GLY A 175 3.82 -9.23 19.58
N ARG A 176 3.37 -10.32 20.19
CA ARG A 176 3.90 -10.81 21.47
C ARG A 176 5.33 -11.28 21.28
N SER A 177 6.22 -10.82 22.17
CA SER A 177 7.65 -11.15 22.12
C SER A 177 8.25 -10.97 20.71
N ALA A 178 7.93 -9.84 20.06
CA ALA A 178 8.40 -9.49 18.71
C ALA A 178 9.26 -8.23 18.72
N CYS A 179 10.06 -8.05 17.68
CA CYS A 179 10.59 -6.72 17.37
C CYS A 179 9.54 -5.98 16.56
N TYR A 180 8.57 -5.35 17.24
CA TYR A 180 7.45 -4.68 16.61
C TYR A 180 7.60 -3.16 16.69
N LEU A 181 7.90 -2.56 15.54
CA LEU A 181 8.15 -1.15 15.34
C LEU A 181 6.98 -0.46 14.65
N ALA A 182 6.66 0.75 15.10
CA ALA A 182 5.72 1.65 14.45
C ALA A 182 6.36 3.03 14.25
N TYR A 183 6.48 3.48 13.01
CA TYR A 183 6.91 4.83 12.70
C TYR A 183 5.69 5.70 12.39
N VAL A 184 5.43 6.67 13.26
CA VAL A 184 4.34 7.64 13.16
C VAL A 184 4.84 8.82 12.32
N VAL A 185 4.34 8.91 11.09
CA VAL A 185 4.83 9.86 10.08
C VAL A 185 4.56 11.32 10.48
N PRO A 186 3.36 11.71 10.98
CA PRO A 186 3.10 13.10 11.36
C PRO A 186 3.98 13.63 12.49
N SER A 187 4.45 12.77 13.40
CA SER A 187 5.27 13.15 14.56
C SER A 187 6.75 12.77 14.42
N ASN A 188 7.15 12.21 13.28
CA ASN A 188 8.50 11.69 13.03
C ASN A 188 9.03 10.80 14.18
N THR A 189 8.14 9.99 14.76
CA THR A 189 8.44 9.20 15.96
C THR A 189 8.45 7.72 15.63
N LEU A 190 9.56 7.04 15.95
CA LEU A 190 9.62 5.58 15.97
C LEU A 190 9.28 5.08 17.38
N VAL A 191 8.39 4.12 17.46
CA VAL A 191 7.97 3.46 18.69
C VAL A 191 8.28 1.98 18.60
N LEU A 192 8.75 1.39 19.69
CA LEU A 192 8.94 -0.05 19.86
C LEU A 192 7.88 -0.56 20.84
N VAL A 193 7.02 -1.45 20.37
CA VAL A 193 6.02 -2.13 21.18
C VAL A 193 6.72 -3.03 22.20
N ASP A 194 6.13 -3.12 23.38
CA ASP A 194 6.66 -3.95 24.46
C ASP A 194 6.49 -5.45 24.18
N ASP A 195 6.97 -6.28 25.10
CA ASP A 195 6.90 -7.74 24.96
C ASP A 195 5.44 -8.27 24.97
N GLY A 196 4.48 -7.46 25.43
CA GLY A 196 3.05 -7.75 25.43
C GLY A 196 2.40 -7.67 24.06
N GLY A 197 2.99 -6.90 23.13
CA GLY A 197 2.66 -6.94 21.71
C GLY A 197 1.42 -6.15 21.29
N ASP A 198 0.86 -5.31 22.15
CA ASP A 198 -0.29 -4.46 21.81
C ASP A 198 0.20 -3.22 21.02
N ALA A 199 -0.29 -3.08 19.79
CA ALA A 199 0.02 -1.95 18.91
C ALA A 199 -0.39 -0.58 19.50
N GLY A 200 -1.36 -0.55 20.41
CA GLY A 200 -1.78 0.66 21.14
C GLY A 200 -0.91 1.00 22.36
N GLY A 201 0.03 0.13 22.70
CA GLY A 201 0.88 0.22 23.88
C GLY A 201 0.39 -0.64 25.04
N PRO A 202 1.18 -0.75 26.13
CA PRO A 202 2.36 0.06 26.44
C PRO A 202 3.56 -0.21 25.52
N TYR A 203 4.48 0.76 25.46
CA TYR A 203 5.65 0.72 24.57
C TYR A 203 6.93 0.53 25.38
N ALA A 204 7.87 -0.25 24.85
CA ALA A 204 9.20 -0.42 25.45
C ALA A 204 10.11 0.80 25.22
N GLY A 205 9.79 1.65 24.23
CA GLY A 205 10.47 2.93 24.03
C GLY A 205 9.96 3.69 22.81
N SER A 206 10.27 4.99 22.77
CA SER A 206 9.98 5.86 21.64
C SER A 206 11.13 6.83 21.38
N VAL A 207 11.41 7.13 20.11
CA VAL A 207 12.46 8.06 19.70
C VAL A 207 11.99 8.93 18.52
N VAL A 208 12.26 10.23 18.60
CA VAL A 208 11.98 11.18 17.51
C VAL A 208 13.19 11.25 16.59
N LEU A 209 12.94 11.34 15.28
CA LEU A 209 13.96 11.48 14.24
C LEU A 209 14.97 12.60 14.58
N GLY A 210 16.27 12.30 14.40
CA GLY A 210 17.36 13.20 14.76
C GLY A 210 17.92 12.98 16.17
N SER A 211 17.26 12.16 17.00
CA SER A 211 17.82 11.68 18.26
C SER A 211 18.78 10.50 18.02
N SER A 212 19.82 10.37 18.85
CA SER A 212 20.81 9.27 18.75
C SER A 212 20.51 8.06 19.64
N GLY A 213 19.45 8.11 20.45
CA GLY A 213 19.10 7.05 21.40
C GLY A 213 18.54 5.80 20.72
N ALA A 214 18.97 4.61 21.18
CA ALA A 214 18.34 3.35 20.80
C ALA A 214 17.15 3.02 21.73
N ILE A 215 16.08 2.48 21.15
CA ILE A 215 14.94 1.90 21.88
C ILE A 215 15.06 0.38 21.87
N GLN A 216 14.66 -0.31 22.94
CA GLN A 216 14.86 -1.76 23.03
C GLN A 216 13.81 -2.48 23.88
N ASN A 217 13.49 -3.71 23.51
CA ASN A 217 12.66 -4.66 24.27
C ASN A 217 13.44 -5.98 24.46
N SER A 218 12.83 -7.08 24.86
CA SER A 218 13.57 -8.33 25.09
C SER A 218 14.05 -9.03 23.81
N GLN A 219 13.60 -8.60 22.62
CA GLN A 219 13.96 -9.21 21.34
C GLN A 219 14.95 -8.39 20.52
N CYS A 220 14.87 -7.07 20.54
CA CYS A 220 15.72 -6.22 19.73
C CYS A 220 16.07 -4.88 20.38
N ALA A 221 17.12 -4.26 19.86
CA ALA A 221 17.46 -2.85 20.07
C ALA A 221 17.53 -2.15 18.71
N VAL A 222 16.95 -0.96 18.61
CA VAL A 222 16.71 -0.27 17.33
C VAL A 222 17.12 1.19 17.43
N THR A 223 17.86 1.65 16.43
CA THR A 223 18.20 3.06 16.22
C THR A 223 17.51 3.56 14.96
N LEU A 224 16.75 4.66 15.09
CA LEU A 224 16.19 5.39 13.96
C LEU A 224 17.29 6.25 13.33
N VAL A 225 17.72 5.91 12.11
CA VAL A 225 18.84 6.61 11.45
C VAL A 225 18.31 7.72 10.54
N SER A 226 17.35 7.41 9.66
CA SER A 226 16.71 8.42 8.80
C SER A 226 15.30 8.01 8.39
N ALA A 227 14.48 9.01 8.05
CA ALA A 227 13.20 8.82 7.37
C ALA A 227 13.09 9.89 6.27
N VAL A 228 13.04 9.47 5.02
CA VAL A 228 13.07 10.36 3.84
C VAL A 228 11.85 10.09 2.98
N GLY A 229 11.05 11.12 2.75
CA GLY A 229 9.90 11.05 1.86
C GLY A 229 10.17 11.70 0.50
N THR A 230 9.88 10.99 -0.59
CA THR A 230 10.00 11.48 -1.98
C THR A 230 8.76 11.11 -2.79
N GLY A 231 8.01 12.12 -3.24
CA GLY A 231 6.75 11.89 -3.96
C GLY A 231 5.76 11.05 -3.15
N THR A 232 5.47 9.84 -3.63
CA THR A 232 4.58 8.87 -2.99
C THR A 232 5.28 7.95 -1.99
N THR A 233 6.60 7.96 -1.88
CA THR A 233 7.37 6.93 -1.16
C THR A 233 8.01 7.48 0.10
N LEU A 234 7.81 6.78 1.22
CA LEU A 234 8.57 6.94 2.46
C LEU A 234 9.66 5.86 2.53
N THR A 235 10.91 6.28 2.75
CA THR A 235 12.05 5.39 3.00
C THR A 235 12.52 5.56 4.43
N LEU A 236 12.41 4.50 5.23
CA LEU A 236 12.82 4.44 6.63
C LEU A 236 14.11 3.62 6.75
N PHE A 237 15.15 4.19 7.37
CA PHE A 237 16.44 3.53 7.56
C PHE A 237 16.69 3.29 9.05
N LEU A 238 16.81 2.02 9.43
CA LEU A 238 16.92 1.56 10.82
C LEU A 238 18.16 0.68 11.00
N ASN A 239 18.87 0.86 12.11
CA ASN A 239 19.82 -0.13 12.59
C ASN A 239 19.13 -1.01 13.62
N ILE A 240 19.09 -2.32 13.38
CA ILE A 240 18.42 -3.28 14.26
C ILE A 240 19.47 -4.28 14.76
N ALA A 241 19.57 -4.42 16.09
CA ALA A 241 20.35 -5.47 16.75
C ALA A 241 19.40 -6.47 17.41
N PHE A 242 19.52 -7.74 17.05
CA PHE A 242 18.74 -8.85 17.57
C PHE A 242 19.40 -9.44 18.82
N LYS A 243 18.61 -9.64 19.87
CA LYS A 243 19.08 -10.21 21.13
C LYS A 243 19.19 -11.74 21.00
N PRO A 244 20.14 -12.38 21.73
CA PRO A 244 20.38 -13.83 21.60
C PRO A 244 19.15 -14.72 21.83
N ALA A 245 18.27 -14.35 22.78
CA ALA A 245 17.03 -15.09 23.05
C ALA A 245 16.01 -15.03 21.89
N PHE A 246 16.20 -14.10 20.96
CA PHE A 246 15.41 -13.95 19.76
C PHE A 246 16.06 -14.61 18.53
N GLY A 247 17.07 -15.46 18.73
CA GLY A 247 17.69 -16.25 17.67
C GLY A 247 16.71 -17.16 16.91
N GLY A 248 17.01 -17.42 15.64
CA GLY A 248 16.17 -18.21 14.75
C GLY A 248 15.83 -17.44 13.47
N ASN A 249 15.12 -18.11 12.58
CA ASN A 249 14.59 -17.50 11.38
C ASN A 249 13.36 -16.64 11.71
N ARG A 250 13.42 -15.36 11.32
CA ARG A 250 12.38 -14.37 11.54
C ARG A 250 11.87 -13.84 10.22
N VAL A 251 10.56 -13.71 10.09
CA VAL A 251 9.89 -13.05 8.97
C VAL A 251 9.73 -11.58 9.31
N MET A 252 9.99 -10.72 8.33
CA MET A 252 9.70 -9.29 8.41
C MET A 252 8.36 -9.00 7.77
N TYR A 253 7.36 -8.82 8.62
CA TYR A 253 6.04 -8.36 8.21
C TYR A 253 6.02 -6.84 8.21
N MET A 254 5.46 -6.26 7.17
CA MET A 254 5.30 -4.82 7.04
C MET A 254 3.84 -4.49 6.78
N ALA A 255 3.39 -3.36 7.32
CA ALA A 255 2.06 -2.82 7.06
C ALA A 255 2.10 -1.29 7.04
N ALA A 256 1.19 -0.66 6.33
CA ALA A 256 1.04 0.77 6.28
C ALA A 256 -0.43 1.13 6.49
N ARG A 257 -0.67 2.21 7.23
CA ARG A 257 -1.98 2.82 7.40
C ARG A 257 -1.88 4.31 7.09
N ASP A 258 -2.78 4.80 6.27
CA ASP A 258 -2.88 6.22 5.93
C ASP A 258 -3.79 6.97 6.93
N LEU A 259 -3.84 8.29 6.81
CA LEU A 259 -4.66 9.18 7.62
C LEU A 259 -6.16 9.08 7.28
N GLY A 260 -6.51 8.58 6.09
CA GLY A 260 -7.88 8.28 5.65
C GLY A 260 -8.38 6.89 6.04
N ALA A 261 -7.65 6.18 6.92
CA ALA A 261 -7.93 4.83 7.38
C ALA A 261 -7.78 3.71 6.34
N GLY A 262 -7.18 3.96 5.17
CA GLY A 262 -6.68 2.91 4.29
C GLY A 262 -5.58 2.11 4.98
N ASN A 263 -5.62 0.79 4.80
CA ASN A 263 -4.73 -0.15 5.47
C ASN A 263 -4.23 -1.19 4.48
N SER A 264 -2.92 -1.35 4.34
CA SER A 264 -2.29 -2.31 3.42
C SER A 264 -2.49 -3.78 3.78
N ASN A 265 -2.96 -4.04 5.01
CA ASN A 265 -2.77 -5.30 5.73
C ASN A 265 -1.28 -5.68 5.87
N TRP A 266 -1.00 -6.74 6.62
CA TRP A 266 0.35 -7.24 6.81
C TRP A 266 0.87 -8.01 5.60
N GLN A 267 2.12 -7.75 5.23
CA GLN A 267 2.79 -8.38 4.09
C GLN A 267 4.18 -8.87 4.51
N ALA A 268 4.50 -10.14 4.20
CA ALA A 268 5.82 -10.70 4.45
C ALA A 268 6.80 -10.31 3.33
N LEU A 269 7.74 -9.39 3.59
CA LEU A 269 8.62 -8.82 2.56
C LEU A 269 10.08 -9.23 2.69
N GLY A 270 10.46 -9.85 3.81
CA GLY A 270 11.80 -10.36 4.02
C GLY A 270 11.87 -11.40 5.13
N VAL A 271 13.05 -12.01 5.27
CA VAL A 271 13.43 -12.90 6.35
C VAL A 271 14.78 -12.49 6.92
N TRP A 272 15.05 -12.82 8.17
CA TRP A 272 16.37 -12.65 8.76
C TRP A 272 16.67 -13.77 9.73
N GLN A 273 17.85 -14.35 9.59
CA GLN A 273 18.36 -15.34 10.52
C GLN A 273 19.10 -14.62 11.64
N ALA A 274 18.38 -14.35 12.74
CA ALA A 274 19.03 -13.95 13.97
C ALA A 274 19.88 -15.13 14.48
N PRO A 275 21.12 -14.93 14.94
CA PRO A 275 22.01 -16.03 15.28
C PRO A 275 21.39 -16.98 16.30
N PHE A 276 21.47 -18.27 16.01
CA PHE A 276 21.01 -19.34 16.88
C PHE A 276 21.92 -20.56 16.72
N THR A 277 21.86 -21.46 17.69
CA THR A 277 22.52 -22.76 17.60
C THR A 277 21.50 -23.80 17.16
N PRO A 278 21.68 -24.47 16.01
CA PRO A 278 20.81 -25.56 15.59
C PRO A 278 20.80 -26.69 16.63
N SER A 279 19.64 -27.30 16.84
CA SER A 279 19.46 -28.40 17.81
C SER A 279 19.85 -29.78 17.26
N GLY A 280 19.92 -29.94 15.93
CA GLY A 280 20.17 -31.20 15.24
C GLY A 280 21.38 -31.18 14.32
N THR A 281 21.62 -32.30 13.63
CA THR A 281 22.71 -32.44 12.65
C THR A 281 22.39 -31.79 11.32
N ILE A 282 21.10 -31.73 10.95
CA ILE A 282 20.60 -31.06 9.76
C ILE A 282 20.36 -29.58 10.04
N VAL A 283 20.72 -28.71 9.09
CA VAL A 283 20.47 -27.28 9.13
C VAL A 283 20.03 -26.80 7.76
N VAL A 284 18.94 -26.04 7.69
CA VAL A 284 18.59 -25.29 6.49
C VAL A 284 19.44 -24.02 6.45
N THR A 285 20.34 -23.92 5.49
CA THR A 285 21.36 -22.86 5.46
C THR A 285 20.96 -21.66 4.61
N GLY A 286 20.05 -21.84 3.64
CA GLY A 286 19.57 -20.71 2.84
C GLY A 286 18.59 -21.10 1.76
N VAL A 287 17.84 -20.10 1.29
CA VAL A 287 17.10 -20.12 0.03
C VAL A 287 17.58 -18.97 -0.83
N ALA A 288 17.95 -19.25 -2.07
CA ALA A 288 18.26 -18.23 -3.08
C ALA A 288 17.23 -18.28 -4.22
N PRO A 289 16.73 -17.14 -4.72
CA PRO A 289 16.88 -15.82 -4.12
C PRO A 289 16.14 -15.74 -2.77
N GLY A 290 16.71 -15.03 -1.79
CA GLY A 290 16.04 -14.84 -0.49
C GLY A 290 14.78 -13.96 -0.59
N ARG A 291 14.67 -13.17 -1.66
CA ARG A 291 13.44 -12.51 -2.10
C ARG A 291 13.18 -12.82 -3.57
N GLY A 292 12.11 -13.54 -3.84
CA GLY A 292 11.55 -13.73 -5.17
C GLY A 292 10.63 -12.58 -5.58
N ALA A 293 10.69 -12.24 -6.87
CA ALA A 293 9.69 -11.41 -7.52
C ALA A 293 9.57 -11.91 -8.96
N GLY A 294 8.47 -12.59 -9.26
CA GLY A 294 8.18 -13.12 -10.60
C GLY A 294 6.74 -12.84 -10.97
N PRO A 295 6.44 -12.43 -12.22
CA PRO A 295 5.09 -12.43 -12.74
C PRO A 295 4.48 -13.83 -12.64
N SER A 296 3.18 -13.94 -12.39
CA SER A 296 2.45 -15.21 -12.53
C SER A 296 2.69 -15.81 -13.92
N ALA A 297 2.62 -17.14 -13.98
CA ALA A 297 2.91 -17.92 -15.17
C ALA A 297 4.38 -17.83 -15.69
N THR A 298 5.29 -17.16 -14.98
CA THR A 298 6.73 -17.19 -15.26
C THR A 298 7.44 -18.14 -14.30
N GLY A 299 8.32 -19.00 -14.84
CA GLY A 299 9.15 -19.89 -14.03
C GLY A 299 10.22 -19.12 -13.25
N GLN A 300 10.35 -19.43 -11.97
CA GLN A 300 11.37 -18.90 -11.07
C GLN A 300 12.13 -20.06 -10.42
N GLU A 301 13.45 -19.99 -10.44
CA GLU A 301 14.31 -20.96 -9.75
C GLU A 301 14.51 -20.59 -8.28
N PHE A 302 14.28 -21.55 -7.39
CA PHE A 302 14.62 -21.50 -5.98
C PHE A 302 15.69 -22.54 -5.67
N PHE A 303 16.77 -22.12 -5.05
CA PHE A 303 17.87 -22.96 -4.59
C PHE A 303 17.78 -23.10 -3.07
N VAL A 304 17.26 -24.23 -2.60
CA VAL A 304 17.15 -24.56 -1.18
C VAL A 304 18.38 -25.35 -0.76
N THR A 305 19.13 -24.84 0.21
CA THR A 305 20.38 -25.48 0.66
C THR A 305 20.26 -25.95 2.10
N LEU A 306 20.67 -27.18 2.33
CA LEU A 306 20.74 -27.82 3.64
C LEU A 306 22.11 -28.46 3.84
N THR A 307 22.57 -28.50 5.09
CA THR A 307 23.78 -29.21 5.50
C THR A 307 23.46 -30.24 6.56
N ASP A 308 24.12 -31.39 6.53
CA ASP A 308 24.03 -32.41 7.59
C ASP A 308 25.43 -32.78 8.09
N SER A 309 25.71 -32.61 9.39
CA SER A 309 27.01 -32.99 9.97
C SER A 309 27.35 -34.49 9.86
N LYS A 310 26.37 -35.35 9.58
CA LYS A 310 26.56 -36.79 9.30
C LYS A 310 26.74 -37.13 7.81
N GLY A 311 26.66 -36.13 6.93
CA GLY A 311 26.84 -36.27 5.48
C GLY A 311 25.54 -36.45 4.71
N THR A 312 25.60 -36.26 3.39
CA THR A 312 24.42 -36.21 2.51
C THR A 312 23.63 -37.52 2.41
N GLY A 313 24.23 -38.66 2.78
CA GLY A 313 23.54 -39.94 2.83
C GLY A 313 22.52 -40.07 3.98
N ASP A 314 22.57 -39.17 4.98
CA ASP A 314 21.62 -39.19 6.10
C ASP A 314 20.33 -38.42 5.82
N PHE A 315 20.24 -37.63 4.74
CA PHE A 315 19.00 -36.95 4.37
C PHE A 315 17.90 -37.96 4.04
N GLY A 316 16.72 -37.78 4.64
CA GLY A 316 15.51 -38.55 4.34
C GLY A 316 14.56 -37.77 3.44
N VAL A 317 14.03 -36.67 3.95
CA VAL A 317 13.06 -35.81 3.25
C VAL A 317 13.47 -34.34 3.39
N VAL A 318 13.37 -33.61 2.29
CA VAL A 318 13.49 -32.15 2.25
C VAL A 318 12.16 -31.56 1.81
N ASP A 319 11.51 -30.83 2.70
CA ASP A 319 10.24 -30.19 2.46
C ASP A 319 10.45 -28.72 2.09
N VAL A 320 9.66 -28.24 1.11
CA VAL A 320 9.60 -26.83 0.72
C VAL A 320 8.14 -26.42 0.64
N LEU A 321 7.74 -25.45 1.45
CA LEU A 321 6.38 -24.94 1.51
C LEU A 321 6.39 -23.45 1.19
N ILE A 322 5.67 -23.07 0.14
CA ILE A 322 5.45 -21.65 -0.20
C ILE A 322 4.00 -21.32 0.09
N ASN A 323 3.78 -20.54 1.17
CA ASN A 323 2.47 -20.09 1.61
C ASN A 323 2.60 -18.87 2.57
N ASN A 324 1.48 -18.38 3.11
CA ASN A 324 1.47 -17.30 4.10
C ASN A 324 1.92 -17.75 5.49
N PHE A 325 1.61 -19.00 5.82
CA PHE A 325 1.86 -19.64 7.11
C PHE A 325 2.33 -21.07 6.86
N ILE A 326 2.76 -21.75 7.93
CA ILE A 326 3.04 -23.18 7.88
C ILE A 326 1.70 -23.94 7.83
N ASP A 327 1.14 -24.01 6.63
CA ASP A 327 -0.13 -24.66 6.30
C ASP A 327 -0.04 -25.24 4.89
N GLY A 328 -0.21 -26.56 4.78
CA GLY A 328 -0.15 -27.27 3.50
C GLY A 328 -1.37 -27.04 2.62
N ARG A 329 -2.50 -26.57 3.19
CA ARG A 329 -3.73 -26.34 2.43
C ARG A 329 -3.53 -25.19 1.46
N GLN A 330 -3.96 -25.40 0.22
CA GLN A 330 -3.90 -24.42 -0.86
C GLN A 330 -2.51 -23.77 -0.95
N ALA A 331 -1.46 -24.59 -0.97
CA ALA A 331 -0.08 -24.15 -0.97
C ALA A 331 0.71 -24.77 -2.13
N CYS A 332 1.89 -24.21 -2.42
CA CYS A 332 2.91 -24.93 -3.17
C CYS A 332 3.77 -25.71 -2.17
N TYR A 333 3.35 -26.93 -1.84
CA TYR A 333 4.03 -27.80 -0.88
C TYR A 333 4.68 -28.98 -1.59
N LEU A 334 6.01 -28.98 -1.60
CA LEU A 334 6.87 -29.98 -2.21
C LEU A 334 7.61 -30.79 -1.16
N ALA A 335 7.78 -32.09 -1.43
CA ALA A 335 8.62 -32.99 -0.66
C ALA A 335 9.60 -33.72 -1.59
N TYR A 336 10.90 -33.51 -1.39
CA TYR A 336 11.95 -34.29 -2.04
C TYR A 336 12.34 -35.46 -1.15
N VAL A 337 12.20 -36.68 -1.67
CA VAL A 337 12.53 -37.92 -0.97
C VAL A 337 13.89 -38.41 -1.44
N ALA A 338 14.90 -38.32 -0.59
CA ALA A 338 16.29 -38.59 -0.95
C ALA A 338 16.55 -40.03 -1.38
N ALA A 339 15.88 -41.00 -0.74
CA ALA A 339 16.06 -42.42 -1.04
C ALA A 339 15.60 -42.82 -2.46
N SER A 340 14.59 -42.14 -3.00
CA SER A 340 14.04 -42.42 -4.34
C SER A 340 14.39 -41.37 -5.39
N GLY A 341 14.92 -40.20 -4.98
CA GLY A 341 15.16 -39.07 -5.86
C GLY A 341 13.88 -38.42 -6.41
N ALA A 342 12.73 -38.73 -5.81
CA ALA A 342 11.43 -38.24 -6.25
C ALA A 342 11.10 -36.89 -5.60
N LEU A 343 10.61 -35.95 -6.40
CA LEU A 343 9.95 -34.74 -5.95
C LEU A 343 8.43 -34.95 -6.04
N ILE A 344 7.75 -34.74 -4.93
CA ILE A 344 6.31 -34.91 -4.77
C ILE A 344 5.70 -33.52 -4.55
N LEU A 345 4.58 -33.23 -5.23
CA LEU A 345 3.76 -32.05 -4.96
C LEU A 345 2.47 -32.51 -4.29
N LEU A 346 2.18 -31.95 -3.11
CA LEU A 346 0.94 -32.23 -2.39
C LEU A 346 -0.26 -31.60 -3.10
N ASP A 347 -1.42 -32.23 -2.90
CA ASP A 347 -2.69 -31.73 -3.41
C ASP A 347 -3.23 -30.54 -2.59
N ASP A 348 -4.33 -29.94 -3.03
CA ASP A 348 -4.88 -28.74 -2.41
C ASP A 348 -5.32 -28.92 -0.94
N PRO A 349 -5.81 -30.10 -0.50
CA PRO A 349 -5.95 -30.44 0.93
C PRO A 349 -4.65 -30.38 1.74
N GLY A 350 -3.50 -30.63 1.12
CA GLY A 350 -2.20 -30.46 1.76
C GLY A 350 -1.84 -31.53 2.79
N ASP A 351 -2.42 -32.74 2.67
CA ASP A 351 -2.17 -33.83 3.60
C ASP A 351 -0.85 -34.54 3.26
N ALA A 352 0.11 -34.56 4.18
CA ALA A 352 1.44 -35.11 3.93
C ALA A 352 1.43 -36.62 3.66
N ALA A 353 0.38 -37.32 4.13
CA ALA A 353 0.15 -38.74 3.85
C ALA A 353 -0.46 -39.00 2.46
N GLY A 354 -0.82 -37.95 1.73
CA GLY A 354 -1.48 -38.02 0.44
C GLY A 354 -3.01 -38.05 0.53
N PRO A 355 -3.72 -38.05 -0.62
CA PRO A 355 -3.19 -38.18 -1.98
C PRO A 355 -2.33 -36.98 -2.43
N TYR A 356 -1.50 -37.20 -3.45
CA TYR A 356 -0.59 -36.17 -3.97
C TYR A 356 -1.08 -35.66 -5.34
N ALA A 357 -0.81 -34.39 -5.65
CA ALA A 357 -1.12 -33.83 -6.97
C ALA A 357 -0.23 -34.44 -8.08
N GLY A 358 0.99 -34.86 -7.73
CA GLY A 358 1.87 -35.58 -8.64
C GLY A 358 3.25 -35.86 -8.04
N SER A 359 4.01 -36.70 -8.74
CA SER A 359 5.41 -37.00 -8.41
C SER A 359 6.24 -37.07 -9.67
N MET A 360 7.49 -36.59 -9.62
CA MET A 360 8.45 -36.71 -10.72
C MET A 360 9.86 -37.01 -10.20
N ALA A 361 10.71 -37.62 -11.03
CA ALA A 361 12.12 -37.76 -10.73
C ALA A 361 12.88 -36.47 -11.09
N LEU A 362 13.87 -36.08 -10.28
CA LEU A 362 14.77 -34.95 -10.58
C LEU A 362 15.99 -35.41 -11.40
N ASN A 363 15.73 -35.94 -12.59
CA ASN A 363 16.75 -36.50 -13.50
C ASN A 363 16.96 -35.66 -14.77
N GLY A 364 16.53 -34.39 -14.78
CA GLY A 364 16.61 -33.49 -15.93
C GLY A 364 15.53 -33.72 -16.99
N GLY A 365 14.49 -34.50 -16.69
CA GLY A 365 13.33 -34.69 -17.58
C GLY A 365 12.47 -33.43 -17.75
N ALA A 366 11.75 -33.34 -18.87
CA ALA A 366 10.90 -32.19 -19.21
C ALA A 366 9.47 -32.25 -18.63
N GLY A 367 9.16 -33.24 -17.79
CA GLY A 367 7.83 -33.37 -17.16
C GLY A 367 7.55 -32.24 -16.16
N SER A 368 6.29 -32.11 -15.74
CA SER A 368 5.90 -31.18 -14.68
C SER A 368 4.85 -31.79 -13.76
N ILE A 369 4.80 -31.29 -12.54
CA ILE A 369 3.78 -31.61 -11.53
C ILE A 369 3.07 -30.30 -11.16
N GLN A 370 1.77 -30.33 -10.90
CA GLN A 370 1.01 -29.11 -10.63
C GLN A 370 -0.22 -29.33 -9.75
N ASN A 371 -0.57 -28.30 -8.99
CA ASN A 371 -1.83 -28.19 -8.24
C ASN A 371 -2.48 -26.82 -8.57
N SER A 372 -3.44 -26.38 -7.76
CA SER A 372 -4.14 -25.11 -8.01
C SER A 372 -3.29 -23.86 -7.72
N GLN A 373 -2.13 -23.99 -7.04
CA GLN A 373 -1.27 -22.87 -6.65
C GLN A 373 0.01 -22.76 -7.47
N CYS A 374 0.61 -23.88 -7.86
CA CYS A 374 1.87 -23.86 -8.60
C CYS A 374 2.01 -25.02 -9.59
N THR A 375 2.90 -24.81 -10.56
CA THR A 375 3.45 -25.84 -11.44
C THR A 375 4.96 -25.90 -11.18
N VAL A 376 5.52 -27.09 -11.00
CA VAL A 376 6.97 -27.30 -10.91
C VAL A 376 7.43 -28.05 -12.15
N ASN A 377 8.37 -27.44 -12.87
CA ASN A 377 8.94 -28.01 -14.09
C ASN A 377 10.18 -28.84 -13.76
N GLY A 378 10.27 -30.06 -14.26
CA GLY A 378 11.46 -30.91 -14.15
C GLY A 378 12.65 -30.29 -14.89
N ALA A 379 12.40 -29.61 -16.01
CA ALA A 379 13.41 -28.78 -16.67
C ALA A 379 13.76 -27.58 -15.78
N GLY A 380 15.03 -27.46 -15.38
CA GLY A 380 15.50 -26.46 -14.43
C GLY A 380 15.33 -26.86 -12.95
N SER A 381 14.71 -28.00 -12.65
CA SER A 381 14.72 -28.58 -11.31
C SER A 381 15.77 -29.69 -11.21
N ALA A 382 16.53 -29.69 -10.13
CA ALA A 382 17.62 -30.63 -9.92
C ALA A 382 17.93 -30.80 -8.43
N VAL A 383 18.66 -31.86 -8.10
CA VAL A 383 19.29 -32.03 -6.79
C VAL A 383 20.79 -32.18 -6.98
N SER A 384 21.57 -31.52 -6.12
CA SER A 384 23.02 -31.63 -6.07
C SER A 384 23.46 -31.93 -4.66
N THR A 385 24.36 -32.90 -4.50
CA THR A 385 24.92 -33.29 -3.20
C THR A 385 26.44 -33.22 -3.26
N VAL A 386 27.04 -32.36 -2.43
CA VAL A 386 28.50 -32.21 -2.35
C VAL A 386 28.92 -32.31 -0.89
N SER A 387 29.71 -33.33 -0.57
CA SER A 387 30.15 -33.63 0.81
C SER A 387 28.96 -33.78 1.77
N ASN A 388 28.71 -32.78 2.59
CA ASN A 388 27.66 -32.71 3.61
C ASN A 388 26.51 -31.77 3.23
N THR A 389 26.51 -31.21 2.02
CA THR A 389 25.54 -30.21 1.57
C THR A 389 24.63 -30.79 0.50
N LEU A 390 23.32 -30.60 0.66
CA LEU A 390 22.29 -30.86 -0.35
C LEU A 390 21.73 -29.53 -0.83
N THR A 391 21.73 -29.32 -2.15
CA THR A 391 21.07 -28.19 -2.82
C THR A 391 19.96 -28.72 -3.71
N LEU A 392 18.74 -28.29 -3.42
CA LEU A 392 17.54 -28.57 -4.21
C LEU A 392 17.21 -27.34 -5.06
N THR A 393 17.29 -27.47 -6.37
CA THR A 393 16.87 -26.46 -7.34
C THR A 393 15.45 -26.77 -7.79
N LEU A 394 14.55 -25.80 -7.66
CA LEU A 394 13.13 -25.91 -8.00
C LEU A 394 12.74 -24.82 -9.00
N ASN A 395 12.34 -25.21 -10.21
CA ASN A 395 11.75 -24.31 -11.19
C ASN A 395 10.23 -24.24 -10.98
N VAL A 396 9.80 -23.24 -10.22
CA VAL A 396 8.41 -23.05 -9.79
C VAL A 396 7.75 -21.95 -10.60
N THR A 397 6.58 -22.24 -11.16
CA THR A 397 5.69 -21.29 -11.81
C THR A 397 4.43 -21.14 -10.97
N PHE A 398 4.18 -19.94 -10.44
CA PHE A 398 2.97 -19.69 -9.64
C PHE A 398 1.75 -19.42 -10.53
N LYS A 399 0.60 -19.93 -10.09
CA LYS A 399 -0.70 -19.69 -10.72
C LYS A 399 -1.23 -18.32 -10.30
N ALA A 400 -1.95 -17.64 -11.18
CA ALA A 400 -2.45 -16.27 -10.92
C ALA A 400 -3.34 -16.16 -9.66
N ALA A 401 -4.11 -17.21 -9.33
CA ALA A 401 -4.93 -17.24 -8.12
C ALA A 401 -4.12 -17.28 -6.81
N PHE A 402 -2.82 -17.62 -6.88
CA PHE A 402 -1.92 -17.68 -5.73
C PHE A 402 -1.17 -16.36 -5.47
N SER A 403 -1.77 -15.22 -5.85
CA SER A 403 -1.17 -13.88 -5.77
C SER A 403 -0.88 -13.37 -4.35
N GLY A 404 0.09 -12.47 -4.23
CA GLY A 404 0.49 -11.79 -3.00
C GLY A 404 1.89 -12.20 -2.52
N ASN A 405 2.31 -11.60 -1.41
CA ASN A 405 3.57 -11.95 -0.78
C ASN A 405 3.42 -13.26 -0.01
N ARG A 406 4.31 -14.22 -0.27
CA ARG A 406 4.39 -15.54 0.36
C ARG A 406 5.72 -15.70 1.09
N VAL A 407 5.74 -16.55 2.10
CA VAL A 407 6.97 -17.00 2.76
C VAL A 407 7.38 -18.33 2.13
N VAL A 408 8.68 -18.49 1.89
CA VAL A 408 9.30 -19.76 1.49
C VAL A 408 9.84 -20.41 2.74
N TYR A 409 9.15 -21.45 3.18
CA TYR A 409 9.56 -22.32 4.27
C TYR A 409 10.31 -23.53 3.71
N ALA A 410 11.30 -23.99 4.46
CA ALA A 410 11.99 -25.23 4.19
C ALA A 410 12.20 -26.02 5.48
N ALA A 411 12.21 -27.34 5.37
CA ALA A 411 12.54 -28.24 6.46
C ALA A 411 13.33 -29.45 5.94
N GLY A 412 14.14 -30.04 6.80
CA GLY A 412 14.89 -31.25 6.52
C GLY A 412 14.71 -32.27 7.63
N ARG A 413 14.51 -33.53 7.24
CA ARG A 413 14.44 -34.68 8.14
C ARG A 413 15.44 -35.74 7.71
N ASP A 414 16.09 -36.37 8.68
CA ASP A 414 17.00 -37.49 8.42
C ASP A 414 16.24 -38.77 8.02
N SER A 415 16.98 -39.73 7.47
CA SER A 415 16.46 -41.01 6.99
C SER A 415 15.88 -41.87 8.11
N ALA A 416 16.41 -41.75 9.33
CA ALA A 416 15.95 -42.44 10.52
C ALA A 416 14.72 -41.77 11.19
N GLY A 417 14.35 -40.56 10.76
CA GLY A 417 13.27 -39.75 11.32
C GLY A 417 13.53 -39.19 12.72
N GLY A 418 14.76 -39.30 13.23
CA GLY A 418 15.16 -38.87 14.57
C GLY A 418 15.68 -37.43 14.64
N ASN A 419 16.13 -36.85 13.52
CA ASN A 419 16.58 -35.46 13.43
C ASN A 419 15.69 -34.69 12.45
N ASN A 420 15.13 -33.57 12.92
CA ASN A 420 14.27 -32.67 12.15
C ASN A 420 14.70 -31.23 12.42
N THR A 421 14.76 -30.42 11.37
CA THR A 421 15.00 -28.97 11.52
C THR A 421 13.78 -28.21 12.01
N ASP A 422 12.60 -28.82 11.98
CA ASP A 422 11.31 -28.14 11.93
C ASP A 422 11.24 -27.15 10.75
N TRP A 423 10.11 -26.48 10.59
CA TRP A 423 9.91 -25.50 9.52
C TRP A 423 10.71 -24.22 9.76
N GLN A 424 11.51 -23.84 8.77
CA GLN A 424 12.35 -22.65 8.80
C GLN A 424 11.89 -21.66 7.73
N ALA A 425 11.64 -20.40 8.11
CA ALA A 425 11.32 -19.33 7.15
C ALA A 425 12.61 -18.81 6.49
N MET A 426 12.84 -19.16 5.23
CA MET A 426 14.14 -18.95 4.56
C MET A 426 14.11 -17.94 3.43
N GLY A 427 12.92 -17.53 2.99
CA GLY A 427 12.76 -16.51 1.96
C GLY A 427 11.36 -15.95 1.92
N THR A 428 11.16 -14.97 1.05
CA THR A 428 9.82 -14.48 0.67
C THR A 428 9.72 -14.41 -0.84
N SER A 429 8.51 -14.49 -1.40
CA SER A 429 8.28 -14.31 -2.83
C SER A 429 7.03 -13.50 -3.09
N THR A 430 7.12 -12.57 -4.04
CA THR A 430 5.94 -11.88 -4.57
C THR A 430 5.39 -12.70 -5.71
N VAL A 431 4.17 -13.20 -5.56
CA VAL A 431 3.41 -13.79 -6.66
C VAL A 431 2.52 -12.71 -7.25
N GLN A 432 2.78 -12.29 -8.49
CA GLN A 432 2.06 -11.19 -9.15
C GLN A 432 1.00 -11.66 -10.14
#